data_AF-A0A1G7IDK6-F1
#
_entry.id   AF-A0A1G7IDK6-F1
#
_cell.length_a   1.000
_cell.length_b   1.000
_cell.length_c   1.000
_cell.angle_alpha   90.00
_cell.angle_beta   90.00
_cell.angle_gamma   90.00
#
_symmetry.space_group_name_H-M   'P 1'
#
loop_
_entity.id
_entity.type
_entity.pdbx_description
1 polymer ?
#
loop_
_entity_poly.entity_id
_entity_poly.type
_entity_poly.pdbx_seq_one_letter_code
_entity_poly.pdbx_strand_id
1 'polypeptide(L)'
;MKRLFWVGVGAAAGAYVMRRITETKQQLTPQGIGANLADGLRELGAGLGAFGAEVRAGMQDREQELTALVEKRTGGHVPTYGEALSEDPPANDATQPIRRR
;
A
#
# COMPACT_ATOMS: atom_id res chain seq x y z
N MET A 1 -0.29 12.77 13.68
CA MET A 1 1.18 12.57 13.69
C MET A 1 1.63 11.23 14.26
N LYS A 2 1.12 10.76 15.41
CA LYS A 2 1.55 9.48 16.02
C LYS A 2 1.37 8.23 15.15
N ARG A 3 0.33 8.18 14.29
CA ARG A 3 0.02 7.00 13.45
C ARG A 3 1.03 6.78 12.32
N LEU A 4 1.38 7.82 11.57
CA LEU A 4 2.42 7.75 10.52
C LEU A 4 3.81 7.49 11.09
N PHE A 5 4.08 8.03 12.29
CA PHE A 5 5.32 7.74 13.02
C PHE A 5 5.45 6.24 13.29
N TRP A 6 4.41 5.60 13.84
CA TRP A 6 4.45 4.16 14.12
C TRP A 6 4.53 3.28 12.87
N VAL A 7 3.91 3.69 11.76
CA VAL A 7 4.05 3.00 10.46
C VAL A 7 5.50 3.09 9.95
N GLY A 8 6.10 4.28 9.99
CA GLY A 8 7.49 4.48 9.57
C GLY A 8 8.49 3.75 10.48
N VAL A 9 8.25 3.76 11.80
CA VAL A 9 9.06 3.03 12.78
C VAL A 9 8.98 1.52 12.55
N GLY A 10 7.80 0.97 12.29
CA GLY A 10 7.63 -0.45 11.97
C GLY A 10 8.36 -0.86 10.69
N ALA A 11 8.24 -0.05 9.63
CA ALA A 11 8.94 -0.30 8.37
C ALA A 11 10.48 -0.24 8.52
N ALA A 12 10.99 0.75 9.25
CA ALA A 12 12.43 0.88 9.51
C ALA A 12 12.98 -0.27 10.36
N ALA A 13 12.25 -0.66 11.41
CA ALA A 13 12.62 -1.80 12.26
C ALA A 13 12.61 -3.11 11.46
N GLY A 14 11.59 -3.34 10.63
CA GLY A 14 11.52 -4.52 9.75
C GLY A 14 12.68 -4.57 8.76
N ALA A 15 12.99 -3.46 8.10
CA ALA A 15 14.12 -3.37 7.16
C ALA A 15 15.47 -3.61 7.86
N TYR A 16 15.64 -3.13 9.10
CA TYR A 16 16.85 -3.36 9.89
C TYR A 16 17.06 -4.84 10.21
N VAL A 17 16.00 -5.53 10.64
CA VAL A 17 16.04 -6.98 10.91
C VAL A 17 16.37 -7.76 9.64
N MET A 18 15.76 -7.41 8.51
CA MET A 18 16.04 -8.06 7.21
C MET A 18 17.51 -7.88 6.76
N ARG A 19 18.07 -6.68 6.98
CA ARG A 19 19.48 -6.39 6.71
C ARG A 19 20.42 -7.26 7.56
N ARG A 20 20.11 -7.41 8.86
CA ARG A 20 20.89 -8.26 9.79
C ARG A 20 20.88 -9.74 9.41
N ILE A 21 19.73 -10.25 8.97
CA ILE A 21 19.63 -11.63 8.49
C ILE A 21 20.52 -11.83 7.26
N THR A 22 20.57 -10.87 6.34
CA THR A 22 21.40 -10.92 5.13
C THR A 22 22.90 -10.88 5.43
N GLU A 23 23.32 -10.09 6.43
CA GLU A 23 24.71 -10.03 6.90
C GLU A 23 25.13 -11.34 7.58
N THR A 24 24.20 -12.04 8.24
CA THR A 24 24.45 -13.30 8.96
C THR A 24 24.49 -14.53 8.03
N LYS A 25 23.82 -14.45 6.86
CA LYS A 25 23.83 -15.50 5.83
C LYS A 25 25.21 -15.80 5.24
N GLN A 26 26.14 -14.85 5.27
CA GLN A 26 27.50 -15.09 4.75
C GLN A 26 28.29 -16.11 5.60
N GLN A 27 27.84 -16.42 6.82
CA GLN A 27 28.56 -17.29 7.76
C GLN A 27 27.81 -18.59 8.10
N LEU A 28 26.58 -18.80 7.60
CA LEU A 28 25.76 -19.97 7.93
C LEU A 28 25.18 -20.67 6.68
N THR A 29 25.98 -21.61 6.14
CA THR A 29 25.61 -22.91 5.53
C THR A 29 24.69 -22.97 4.29
N PRO A 30 25.25 -23.09 3.06
CA PRO A 30 24.52 -23.57 1.87
C PRO A 30 24.23 -25.08 1.85
N GLN A 31 24.73 -25.87 2.82
CA GLN A 31 24.59 -27.33 2.83
C GLN A 31 23.44 -27.86 3.71
N GLY A 32 22.73 -27.00 4.45
CA GLY A 32 21.61 -27.40 5.34
C GLY A 32 20.21 -27.07 4.82
N ILE A 33 20.12 -26.39 3.68
CA ILE A 33 18.84 -25.93 3.11
C ILE A 33 18.29 -27.00 2.15
N GLY A 34 18.11 -28.22 2.66
CA GLY A 34 17.45 -29.31 1.95
C GLY A 34 15.94 -29.27 2.23
N ALA A 35 15.12 -29.34 1.17
CA ALA A 35 13.65 -29.42 1.16
C ALA A 35 12.85 -28.23 1.76
N ASN A 36 13.19 -27.73 2.95
CA ASN A 36 12.32 -26.79 3.70
C ASN A 36 12.34 -25.33 3.22
N LEU A 37 13.20 -24.96 2.27
CA LEU A 37 13.26 -23.58 1.77
C LEU A 37 12.15 -23.27 0.80
N ALA A 38 11.81 -24.20 -0.09
CA ALA A 38 10.73 -23.99 -1.02
C ALA A 38 9.40 -23.83 -0.26
N ASP A 39 9.19 -24.67 0.76
CA ASP A 39 8.03 -24.56 1.65
C ASP A 39 8.08 -23.29 2.48
N GLY A 40 9.23 -22.92 3.06
CA GLY A 40 9.38 -21.67 3.81
C GLY A 40 9.17 -20.41 2.96
N LEU A 41 9.60 -20.41 1.70
CA LEU A 41 9.35 -19.31 0.75
C LEU A 41 7.88 -19.26 0.32
N ARG A 42 7.25 -20.43 0.16
CA ARG A 42 5.82 -20.51 -0.17
C ARG A 42 4.94 -20.03 0.98
N GLU A 43 5.26 -20.43 2.21
CA GLU A 43 4.55 -19.99 3.42
C GLU A 43 4.78 -18.50 3.71
N LEU A 44 6.01 -18.02 3.51
CA LEU A 44 6.30 -16.58 3.56
C LEU A 44 5.49 -15.81 2.51
N GLY A 45 5.45 -16.30 1.26
CA GLY A 45 4.66 -15.69 0.19
C GLY A 45 3.17 -15.65 0.51
N ALA A 46 2.63 -16.74 1.06
CA ALA A 46 1.25 -16.79 1.53
C ALA A 46 0.97 -15.78 2.66
N GLY A 47 1.87 -15.68 3.65
CA GLY A 47 1.76 -14.72 4.74
C GLY A 47 1.82 -13.26 4.28
N LEU A 48 2.72 -12.95 3.35
CA LEU A 48 2.81 -11.60 2.76
C LEU A 48 1.57 -11.25 1.92
N GLY A 49 1.00 -12.21 1.20
CA GLY A 49 -0.26 -12.04 0.47
C GLY A 49 -1.44 -11.75 1.39
N ALA A 50 -1.57 -12.52 2.48
CA ALA A 50 -2.62 -12.31 3.48
C ALA A 50 -2.49 -10.95 4.19
N PHE A 51 -1.27 -10.56 4.57
CA PHE A 51 -1.00 -9.24 5.13
C PHE A 51 -1.36 -8.11 4.16
N GLY A 52 -1.01 -8.25 2.88
CA GLY A 52 -1.38 -7.28 1.86
C GLY A 52 -2.89 -7.14 1.68
N ALA A 53 -3.63 -8.25 1.75
CA ALA A 53 -5.10 -8.25 1.70
C ALA A 53 -5.71 -7.53 2.93
N GLU A 54 -5.18 -7.79 4.13
CA GLU A 54 -5.62 -7.13 5.37
C GLU A 54 -5.33 -5.61 5.35
N VAL A 55 -4.16 -5.20 4.88
CA VAL A 55 -3.82 -3.78 4.71
C VAL A 55 -4.75 -3.10 3.70
N ARG A 56 -5.03 -3.77 2.58
CA ARG A 56 -5.97 -3.25 1.56
C ARG A 56 -7.39 -3.11 2.13
N ALA A 57 -7.89 -4.11 2.84
CA ALA A 57 -9.19 -4.03 3.51
C ALA A 57 -9.23 -2.88 4.53
N GLY A 58 -8.20 -2.77 5.38
CA GLY A 58 -8.09 -1.68 6.35
C GLY A 58 -7.94 -0.28 5.72
N MET A 59 -7.42 -0.17 4.49
CA MET A 59 -7.44 1.09 3.74
C MET A 59 -8.84 1.43 3.23
N GLN A 60 -9.57 0.46 2.67
CA GLN A 60 -10.95 0.67 2.19
C GLN A 60 -11.90 1.08 3.34
N ASP A 61 -11.76 0.47 4.51
CA ASP A 61 -12.58 0.81 5.69
C ASP A 61 -12.29 2.22 6.22
N ARG A 62 -11.07 2.72 6.05
CA ARG A 62 -10.64 4.04 6.54
C ARG A 62 -10.88 5.17 5.56
N GLU A 63 -10.90 4.87 4.25
CA GLU A 63 -11.25 5.84 3.22
C GLU A 63 -12.66 6.39 3.43
N GLN A 64 -13.65 5.58 3.80
CA GLN A 64 -15.02 6.05 4.03
C GLN A 64 -15.14 7.06 5.18
N GLU A 65 -14.39 6.86 6.27
CA GLU A 65 -14.36 7.80 7.41
C GLU A 65 -13.70 9.14 7.04
N LEU A 66 -12.66 9.10 6.18
CA LEU A 66 -11.91 10.27 5.76
C LEU A 66 -12.63 11.06 4.66
N THR A 67 -13.26 10.39 3.69
CA THR A 67 -14.02 11.02 2.60
C THR A 67 -15.17 11.85 3.15
N ALA A 68 -15.95 11.30 4.10
CA ALA A 68 -17.04 12.04 4.74
C ALA A 68 -16.58 13.29 5.49
N LEU A 69 -15.38 13.26 6.08
CA LEU A 69 -14.77 14.42 6.77
C LEU A 69 -14.26 15.47 5.78
N VAL A 70 -13.69 15.06 4.64
CA VAL A 70 -13.17 15.98 3.62
C VAL A 70 -14.31 16.62 2.82
N GLU A 71 -15.33 15.85 2.45
CA GLU A 71 -16.52 16.37 1.74
C GLU A 71 -17.26 17.41 2.59
N LYS A 72 -17.45 17.16 3.89
CA LYS A 72 -18.05 18.14 4.81
C LYS A 72 -17.28 19.44 4.93
N ARG A 73 -15.95 19.41 4.78
CA ARG A 73 -15.08 20.58 4.95
C ARG A 73 -14.88 21.35 3.64
N THR A 74 -14.83 20.66 2.50
CA THR A 74 -14.43 21.23 1.21
C THR A 74 -15.61 21.41 0.26
N GLY A 75 -16.76 20.77 0.53
CA GLY A 75 -17.96 20.87 -0.30
C GLY A 75 -17.87 20.20 -1.67
N GLY A 76 -16.80 19.45 -1.93
CA GLY A 76 -16.55 18.73 -3.19
C GLY A 76 -16.20 17.27 -2.94
N HIS A 77 -16.63 16.41 -3.86
CA HIS A 77 -16.39 14.96 -3.84
C HIS A 77 -14.91 14.64 -4.01
N VAL A 78 -14.39 13.72 -3.21
CA VAL A 78 -13.00 13.24 -3.31
C VAL A 78 -13.03 11.84 -3.95
N PRO A 79 -12.44 11.67 -5.15
CA PRO A 79 -12.44 10.38 -5.83
C PRO A 79 -11.69 9.35 -4.99
N THR A 80 -12.28 8.15 -4.90
CA THR A 80 -11.71 7.03 -4.15
C THR A 80 -10.46 6.51 -4.87
N TYR A 81 -9.52 5.88 -4.17
CA TYR A 81 -8.27 5.39 -4.77
C TYR A 81 -8.52 4.45 -5.97
N GLY A 82 -9.63 3.70 -5.95
CA GLY A 82 -10.08 2.85 -7.06
C GLY A 82 -10.53 3.63 -8.31
N GLU A 83 -11.15 4.81 -8.15
CA GLU A 83 -11.56 5.66 -9.26
C GLU A 83 -10.35 6.34 -9.91
N ALA A 84 -9.42 6.87 -9.10
CA ALA A 84 -8.20 7.49 -9.59
C ALA A 84 -7.29 6.55 -10.41
N LEU A 85 -7.35 5.25 -10.13
CA LEU A 85 -6.64 4.22 -10.91
C LEU A 85 -7.45 3.67 -12.08
N SER A 86 -8.77 3.90 -12.10
CA SER A 86 -9.67 3.49 -13.19
C SER A 86 -9.91 4.61 -14.21
N GLU A 87 -9.45 5.83 -13.93
CA GLU A 87 -9.70 6.98 -14.79
C GLU A 87 -8.87 6.91 -16.08
N ASP A 88 -9.53 6.45 -17.15
CA ASP A 88 -9.22 6.89 -18.52
C ASP A 88 -9.24 8.44 -18.51
N PRO A 89 -8.18 9.13 -18.97
CA PRO A 89 -8.05 10.57 -18.82
C PRO A 89 -9.32 11.30 -19.25
N PRO A 90 -9.84 12.27 -18.46
CA PRO A 90 -11.02 13.00 -18.85
C PRO A 90 -10.75 13.67 -20.19
N ALA A 91 -11.45 13.20 -21.22
CA ALA A 91 -11.50 13.83 -22.53
C ALA A 91 -12.06 15.24 -22.29
N ASN A 92 -11.14 16.17 -22.13
CA ASN A 92 -11.39 17.58 -21.91
C ASN A 92 -12.46 18.06 -22.88
N ASP A 93 -13.56 18.57 -22.35
CA ASP A 93 -14.59 19.41 -22.98
C ASP A 93 -13.99 20.73 -23.50
N ALA A 94 -12.86 20.64 -24.21
CA ALA A 94 -12.29 21.69 -25.00
C ALA A 94 -13.14 21.84 -26.27
N THR A 95 -14.35 22.39 -26.15
CA THR A 95 -15.00 23.32 -27.10
C THR A 95 -16.36 23.74 -26.51
N GLN A 96 -16.36 24.56 -25.47
CA GLN A 96 -17.47 25.50 -25.25
C GLN A 96 -17.09 26.85 -25.87
N PRO A 97 -17.55 27.17 -27.11
CA PRO A 97 -17.37 28.50 -27.65
C PRO A 97 -18.29 29.44 -26.88
N ILE A 98 -17.65 30.33 -26.11
CA ILE A 98 -18.25 31.43 -25.38
C ILE A 98 -19.14 32.23 -26.34
N ARG A 99 -20.47 32.07 -26.24
CA ARG A 99 -21.43 33.00 -26.83
C ARG A 99 -21.24 34.36 -26.16
N ARG A 100 -20.51 35.27 -26.81
CA ARG A 100 -20.62 36.70 -26.53
C ARG A 100 -21.79 37.28 -27.31
N ARG A 101 -22.70 37.89 -26.56
CA ARG A 101 -23.79 38.74 -27.04
C ARG A 101 -23.26 40.15 -27.28
#